data_AF-A0A935HVU4-F1
#
_entry.id   AF-A0A935HVU4-F1
#
_cell.length_a   1.000
_cell.length_b   1.000
_cell.length_c   1.000
_cell.angle_alpha   90.00
_cell.angle_beta   90.00
_cell.angle_gamma   90.00
#
_symmetry.space_group_name_H-M   'P 1'
#
loop_
_entity.id
_entity.type
_entity.pdbx_description
1 polymer ?
#
loop_
_entity_poly.entity_id
_entity_poly.type
_entity_poly.pdbx_seq_one_letter_code
_entity_poly.pdbx_strand_id
1 'polypeptide(L)'
;MHKTLIALLFLILSNNLLNSQTVTEKEIFTLAYNGSADPYSFIYDDKTGQYSYLYYIEGEKNCFLISNDFVSEKYEYINVFETRTDSKGNRYTVAGNYALNYGTDNNFLLLNGKEVLNFEYIESYSSFINKDDEYVFVYKKLGDFYIGRYSPDKGLSSSVGYELVRTVYKDTINYNKEEGDAERSSVDYFYKDDNGERCFIAVKDGKVNLVFETKEIKTNYTDINDASLTVNRNNELSYIAKKKGRFYESTGNELVVSGNKEYKTFPAVYPPVRFKSNNEPVYYASDSLGENNYDFYVVTGNERQKIRERNSDSKKKIRFGLGISDLRINDNGDITYLGLDELMIPAVKKYQDEEVYDEYLTKTYFVNNGNATELGYNLGLIKFTKDGNLLYSGIENAKKKKYMLIESNGISKIILSDKNKFDQIVDYGYTPFGEIYYAGQNYEVPEKNKKSESSLYIGNRLIGKYDYFLWQSTGSNSSVIKFDSKNNFAFVTESPLDSMSYYDRIYLNGEPLPFPETVTNGDKRFSMISGLMFSGNGKLFYIGDIKTEPYKTSKEVFIDNRSTGNVYESAGEISYDPSDDKLTFYASREKKLFLVTVKF
;
A
#
# COMPACT_ATOMS: atom_id res chain seq x y z
N MET A 1 61.03 -9.92 -8.74
CA MET A 1 60.04 -10.99 -8.50
C MET A 1 59.28 -10.79 -7.18
N HIS A 2 59.93 -10.52 -6.04
CA HIS A 2 59.23 -10.27 -4.75
C HIS A 2 58.32 -9.02 -4.72
N LYS A 3 58.73 -7.89 -5.33
CA LYS A 3 57.90 -6.66 -5.33
C LYS A 3 56.60 -6.81 -6.11
N THR A 4 56.61 -7.59 -7.19
CA THR A 4 55.42 -7.89 -8.01
C THR A 4 54.45 -8.83 -7.29
N LEU A 5 54.97 -9.80 -6.53
CA LEU A 5 54.16 -10.73 -5.73
C LEU A 5 53.44 -10.02 -4.57
N ILE A 6 54.13 -9.07 -3.90
CA ILE A 6 53.55 -8.27 -2.82
C ILE A 6 52.47 -7.33 -3.36
N ALA A 7 52.69 -6.68 -4.51
CA ALA A 7 51.68 -5.84 -5.15
C ALA A 7 50.44 -6.65 -5.58
N LEU A 8 50.64 -7.88 -6.09
CA LEU A 8 49.53 -8.78 -6.45
C LEU A 8 48.75 -9.23 -5.20
N LEU A 9 49.45 -9.56 -4.11
CA LEU A 9 48.80 -9.89 -2.83
C LEU A 9 48.03 -8.71 -2.24
N PHE A 10 48.58 -7.50 -2.34
CA PHE A 10 47.91 -6.28 -1.87
C PHE A 10 46.66 -5.97 -2.71
N LEU A 11 46.73 -6.17 -4.03
CA LEU A 11 45.57 -6.04 -4.95
C LEU A 11 44.49 -7.09 -4.70
N ILE A 12 44.88 -8.33 -4.40
CA ILE A 12 43.94 -9.42 -4.06
C ILE A 12 43.30 -9.17 -2.69
N LEU A 13 44.08 -8.73 -1.70
CA LEU A 13 43.59 -8.39 -0.36
C LEU A 13 42.70 -7.13 -0.37
N SER A 14 43.06 -6.10 -1.15
CA SER A 14 42.24 -4.91 -1.30
C SER A 14 40.95 -5.19 -2.06
N ASN A 15 40.96 -6.05 -3.08
CA ASN A 15 39.74 -6.48 -3.77
C ASN A 15 38.86 -7.38 -2.89
N ASN A 16 39.43 -8.17 -1.98
CA ASN A 16 38.64 -8.94 -1.01
C ASN A 16 38.04 -8.06 0.11
N LEU A 17 38.71 -6.97 0.51
CA LEU A 17 38.18 -5.98 1.46
C LEU A 17 37.13 -5.05 0.82
N LEU A 18 37.24 -4.76 -0.49
CA LEU A 18 36.24 -3.99 -1.24
C LEU A 18 34.96 -4.81 -1.54
N ASN A 19 35.03 -6.14 -1.44
CA ASN A 19 33.90 -7.07 -1.65
C ASN A 19 33.50 -7.82 -0.36
N SER A 20 34.04 -7.43 0.81
CA SER A 20 33.68 -8.09 2.07
C SER A 20 32.32 -7.59 2.53
N GLN A 21 31.33 -8.46 2.41
CA GLN A 21 30.03 -8.27 3.03
C GLN A 21 30.21 -8.13 4.55
N THR A 22 29.50 -7.18 5.14
CA THR A 22 29.51 -6.97 6.59
C THR A 22 28.08 -6.94 7.11
N VAL A 23 27.84 -7.74 8.15
CA VAL A 23 26.62 -7.69 8.96
C VAL A 23 27.00 -7.06 10.30
N THR A 24 26.33 -5.98 10.66
CA THR A 24 26.57 -5.26 11.90
C THR A 24 25.28 -5.17 12.70
N GLU A 25 25.37 -5.51 13.98
CA GLU A 25 24.27 -5.39 14.95
C GLU A 25 24.57 -4.19 15.86
N LYS A 26 23.65 -3.22 15.92
CA LYS A 26 23.67 -2.16 16.93
C LYS A 26 22.54 -2.43 17.92
N GLU A 27 22.86 -2.72 19.17
CA GLU A 27 21.83 -2.77 20.23
C GLU A 27 21.21 -1.37 20.37
N ILE A 28 19.88 -1.30 20.24
CA ILE A 28 19.13 -0.03 20.28
C ILE A 28 18.14 0.03 21.45
N PHE A 29 17.83 -1.12 22.07
CA PHE A 29 16.92 -1.20 23.22
C PHE A 29 17.12 -2.50 24.00
N THR A 30 16.95 -2.43 25.33
CA THR A 30 16.86 -3.60 26.22
C THR A 30 15.60 -3.46 27.09
N LEU A 31 14.69 -4.43 26.96
CA LEU A 31 13.45 -4.51 27.72
C LEU A 31 13.73 -4.85 29.19
N ALA A 32 13.32 -3.96 30.10
CA ALA A 32 13.48 -4.17 31.54
C ALA A 32 12.42 -5.12 32.14
N TYR A 33 11.31 -5.35 31.44
CA TYR A 33 10.15 -6.11 31.92
C TYR A 33 10.17 -7.58 31.48
N ASN A 34 9.18 -8.36 31.91
CA ASN A 34 9.04 -9.77 31.53
C ASN A 34 8.65 -9.91 30.06
N GLY A 35 9.05 -11.03 29.45
CA GLY A 35 8.86 -11.32 28.03
C GLY A 35 10.10 -11.03 27.18
N SER A 36 9.94 -11.20 25.86
CA SER A 36 10.92 -10.82 24.84
C SER A 36 10.58 -9.45 24.28
N ALA A 37 11.60 -8.73 23.80
CA ALA A 37 11.38 -7.48 23.09
C ALA A 37 10.83 -7.74 21.69
N ASP A 38 9.83 -6.97 21.28
CA ASP A 38 9.18 -7.09 19.98
C ASP A 38 9.48 -5.85 19.11
N PRO A 39 10.13 -5.99 17.94
CA PRO A 39 10.38 -4.88 17.03
C PRO A 39 9.10 -4.24 16.51
N TYR A 40 7.96 -4.96 16.42
CA TYR A 40 6.69 -4.38 15.98
C TYR A 40 6.14 -3.35 16.98
N SER A 41 6.53 -3.44 18.25
CA SER A 41 6.15 -2.48 19.29
C SER A 41 7.12 -1.30 19.41
N PHE A 42 8.12 -1.20 18.54
CA PHE A 42 9.24 -0.27 18.65
C PHE A 42 9.28 0.75 17.51
N ILE A 43 9.50 2.01 17.87
CA ILE A 43 9.81 3.09 16.93
C ILE A 43 11.16 3.67 17.31
N TYR A 44 12.03 3.87 16.32
CA TYR A 44 13.39 4.35 16.52
C TYR A 44 13.73 5.46 15.53
N ASP A 45 14.44 6.48 16.00
CA ASP A 45 15.01 7.50 15.13
C ASP A 45 16.53 7.34 15.15
N ASP A 46 17.07 6.84 14.04
CA ASP A 46 18.50 6.60 13.87
C ASP A 46 19.34 7.85 14.07
N LYS A 47 18.80 9.04 13.77
CA LYS A 47 19.54 10.30 13.81
C LYS A 47 19.78 10.78 15.24
N THR A 48 18.73 10.76 16.07
CA THR A 48 18.80 11.26 17.45
C THR A 48 19.03 10.15 18.47
N GLY A 49 18.78 8.89 18.11
CA GLY A 49 18.81 7.75 19.02
C GLY A 49 17.61 7.70 19.98
N GLN A 50 16.61 8.56 19.78
CA GLN A 50 15.37 8.55 20.55
C GLN A 50 14.51 7.36 20.14
N TYR A 51 13.77 6.79 21.09
CA TYR A 51 12.90 5.64 20.90
C TYR A 51 11.60 5.71 21.72
N SER A 52 10.64 4.88 21.30
CA SER A 52 9.37 4.63 21.96
C SER A 52 9.07 3.15 21.80
N TYR A 53 8.83 2.47 22.91
CA TYR A 53 8.47 1.06 22.95
C TYR A 53 7.13 0.90 23.66
N LEU A 54 6.16 0.28 22.99
CA LEU A 54 4.88 -0.06 23.58
C LEU A 54 4.99 -1.39 24.33
N TYR A 55 4.77 -1.37 25.65
CA TYR A 55 4.74 -2.59 26.44
C TYR A 55 3.30 -2.95 26.84
N TYR A 56 2.88 -4.14 26.46
CA TYR A 56 1.63 -4.76 26.92
C TYR A 56 1.89 -5.54 28.21
N ILE A 57 1.10 -5.25 29.24
CA ILE A 57 1.23 -5.95 30.52
C ILE A 57 0.49 -7.29 30.42
N GLU A 58 1.21 -8.38 30.65
CA GLU A 58 0.64 -9.73 30.60
C GLU A 58 -0.53 -9.88 31.59
N GLY A 59 -1.69 -10.29 31.08
CA GLY A 59 -2.89 -10.52 31.89
C GLY A 59 -3.66 -9.24 32.29
N GLU A 60 -3.20 -8.06 31.92
CA GLU A 60 -3.91 -6.79 32.13
C GLU A 60 -4.44 -6.23 30.80
N LYS A 61 -5.46 -5.35 30.86
CA LYS A 61 -5.92 -4.59 29.69
C LYS A 61 -5.05 -3.37 29.38
N ASN A 62 -4.12 -3.05 30.26
CA ASN A 62 -3.37 -1.81 30.22
C ASN A 62 -1.99 -2.02 29.56
N CYS A 63 -1.49 -0.95 28.96
CA CYS A 63 -0.18 -0.84 28.35
C CYS A 63 0.50 0.46 28.80
N PHE A 64 1.80 0.59 28.56
CA PHE A 64 2.53 1.83 28.80
C PHE A 64 3.65 2.00 27.77
N LEU A 65 4.10 3.23 27.59
CA LEU A 65 5.18 3.60 26.70
C LEU A 65 6.49 3.71 27.47
N ILE A 66 7.53 3.07 26.95
CA ILE A 66 8.91 3.24 27.42
C ILE A 66 9.64 4.11 26.40
N SER A 67 10.27 5.18 26.86
CA SER A 67 11.15 6.03 26.06
C SER A 67 12.54 6.09 26.70
N ASN A 68 13.48 6.82 26.09
CA ASN A 68 14.85 6.95 26.60
C ASN A 68 14.91 7.36 28.07
N ASP A 69 14.11 8.35 28.46
CA ASP A 69 14.22 9.01 29.78
C ASP A 69 12.96 8.85 30.65
N PHE A 70 11.91 8.20 30.12
CA PHE A 70 10.62 8.15 30.80
C PHE A 70 9.84 6.87 30.52
N VAL A 71 9.17 6.36 31.55
CA VAL A 71 8.14 5.32 31.45
C VAL A 71 6.81 5.98 31.75
N SER A 72 5.86 5.91 30.81
CA SER A 72 4.56 6.55 30.95
C SER A 72 3.74 5.93 32.08
N GLU A 73 2.64 6.60 32.44
CA GLU A 73 1.56 5.94 33.18
C GLU A 73 0.95 4.80 32.36
N LYS A 74 0.08 4.01 33.00
CA LYS A 74 -0.66 2.93 32.36
C LYS A 74 -1.91 3.48 31.67
N TYR A 75 -2.13 3.10 30.42
CA TYR A 75 -3.29 3.45 29.62
C TYR A 75 -3.96 2.19 29.09
N GLU A 76 -5.26 2.23 28.80
CA GLU A 76 -5.95 1.10 28.16
C GLU A 76 -5.57 0.96 26.68
N TYR A 77 -5.13 2.05 26.06
CA TYR A 77 -4.69 2.06 24.66
C TYR A 77 -3.60 3.10 24.40
N ILE A 78 -2.63 2.77 23.55
CA ILE A 78 -1.61 3.69 23.03
C ILE A 78 -1.45 3.45 21.53
N ASN A 79 -1.60 4.51 20.73
CA ASN A 79 -1.39 4.43 19.29
C ASN A 79 0.08 4.65 18.93
N VAL A 80 0.93 3.65 19.22
CA VAL A 80 2.37 3.79 18.99
C VAL A 80 2.67 4.00 17.51
N PHE A 81 1.99 3.32 16.59
CA PHE A 81 2.22 3.41 15.14
C PHE A 81 1.97 4.81 14.56
N GLU A 82 1.12 5.62 15.20
CA GLU A 82 0.88 7.01 14.80
C GLU A 82 1.81 8.02 15.48
N THR A 83 2.89 7.56 16.12
CA THR A 83 3.90 8.46 16.72
C THR A 83 4.52 9.35 15.65
N ARG A 84 4.63 10.64 15.95
CA ARG A 84 5.34 11.62 15.10
C ARG A 84 6.60 12.08 15.81
N THR A 85 7.68 12.29 15.04
CA THR A 85 8.98 12.72 15.57
C THR A 85 9.36 14.06 14.94
N ASP A 86 9.68 15.06 15.76
CA ASP A 86 10.16 16.36 15.28
C ASP A 86 11.65 16.35 14.92
N SER A 87 12.19 17.47 14.42
CA SER A 87 13.60 17.55 14.04
C SER A 87 14.57 17.42 15.22
N LYS A 88 14.11 17.63 16.45
CA LYS A 88 14.87 17.53 17.70
C LYS A 88 14.82 16.12 18.30
N GLY A 89 14.03 15.20 17.72
CA GLY A 89 13.83 13.84 18.20
C GLY A 89 12.74 13.71 19.25
N ASN A 90 11.96 14.77 19.53
CA ASN A 90 10.80 14.67 20.40
C ASN A 90 9.70 13.85 19.74
N ARG A 91 9.05 13.01 20.54
CA ARG A 91 8.09 12.03 20.08
C ARG A 91 6.72 12.30 20.66
N TYR A 92 5.76 12.43 19.77
CA TYR A 92 4.37 12.75 20.06
C TYR A 92 3.55 11.50 19.81
N THR A 93 2.96 10.94 20.87
CA THR A 93 2.16 9.72 20.82
C THR A 93 0.82 9.98 21.51
N VAL A 94 -0.26 9.45 20.97
CA VAL A 94 -1.60 9.56 21.59
C VAL A 94 -1.90 8.29 22.37
N ALA A 95 -2.35 8.47 23.62
CA ALA A 95 -2.85 7.41 24.49
C ALA A 95 -4.31 7.69 24.86
N GLY A 96 -5.03 6.67 25.33
CA GLY A 96 -6.42 6.84 25.73
C GLY A 96 -6.89 5.78 26.72
N ASN A 97 -7.97 6.14 27.42
CA ASN A 97 -8.75 5.24 28.27
C ASN A 97 -10.20 5.20 27.75
N TYR A 98 -10.78 4.01 27.65
CA TYR A 98 -12.16 3.82 27.23
C TYR A 98 -13.12 4.21 28.34
N ALA A 99 -14.20 4.90 27.96
CA ALA A 99 -15.41 4.91 28.77
C ALA A 99 -16.24 3.66 28.43
N LEU A 100 -17.11 3.23 29.34
CA LEU A 100 -17.85 1.96 29.30
C LEU A 100 -18.72 1.71 28.05
N ASN A 101 -18.83 2.66 27.12
CA ASN A 101 -19.57 2.53 25.86
C ASN A 101 -18.69 3.00 24.68
N TYR A 102 -18.25 2.08 23.83
CA TYR A 102 -17.59 2.28 22.52
C TYR A 102 -17.09 3.71 22.18
N GLY A 103 -15.86 4.02 22.63
CA GLY A 103 -15.12 5.25 22.33
C GLY A 103 -14.05 5.54 23.41
N THR A 104 -12.94 6.19 23.04
CA THR A 104 -12.02 6.79 24.04
C THR A 104 -12.52 8.20 24.35
N ASP A 105 -13.17 8.38 25.50
CA ASP A 105 -13.66 9.70 25.96
C ASP A 105 -12.58 10.51 26.70
N ASN A 106 -11.38 9.95 26.84
CA ASN A 106 -10.26 10.58 27.53
C ASN A 106 -8.96 10.20 26.84
N ASN A 107 -8.41 11.15 26.07
CA ASN A 107 -7.22 10.99 25.25
C ASN A 107 -6.12 11.92 25.74
N PHE A 108 -4.89 11.43 25.68
CA PHE A 108 -3.71 12.08 26.22
C PHE A 108 -2.67 12.24 25.11
N LEU A 109 -2.12 13.44 24.98
CA LEU A 109 -0.91 13.63 24.19
C LEU A 109 0.30 13.36 25.09
N LEU A 110 1.13 12.40 24.68
CA LEU A 110 2.39 12.07 25.32
C LEU A 110 3.54 12.67 24.53
N LEU A 111 4.40 13.44 25.21
CA LEU A 111 5.69 13.90 24.71
C LEU A 111 6.78 13.06 25.36
N ASN A 112 7.48 12.23 24.59
CA ASN A 112 8.50 11.31 25.10
C ASN A 112 7.96 10.47 26.29
N GLY A 113 6.73 9.95 26.15
CA GLY A 113 6.05 9.17 27.19
C GLY A 113 5.44 9.97 28.34
N LYS A 114 5.70 11.27 28.47
CA LYS A 114 5.10 12.12 29.51
C LYS A 114 3.83 12.80 29.00
N GLU A 115 2.76 12.73 29.78
CA GLU A 115 1.53 13.47 29.48
C GLU A 115 1.77 14.98 29.46
N VAL A 116 1.32 15.63 28.39
CA VAL A 116 1.40 17.09 28.21
C VAL A 116 0.05 17.75 27.96
N LEU A 117 -0.93 17.02 27.41
CA LEU A 117 -2.29 17.50 27.16
C LEU A 117 -3.31 16.37 27.36
N ASN A 118 -4.54 16.76 27.69
CA ASN A 118 -5.68 15.86 27.88
C ASN A 118 -6.93 16.47 27.23
N PHE A 119 -7.63 15.67 26.40
CA PHE A 119 -8.88 16.06 25.75
C PHE A 119 -9.87 14.89 25.63
N GLU A 120 -11.13 15.21 25.37
CA GLU A 120 -12.16 14.20 25.11
C GLU A 120 -11.86 13.39 23.84
N TYR A 121 -11.16 14.00 22.87
CA TYR A 121 -10.73 13.36 21.63
C TYR A 121 -9.47 14.02 21.09
N ILE A 122 -8.54 13.22 20.58
CA ILE A 122 -7.34 13.64 19.85
C ILE A 122 -7.20 12.73 18.62
N GLU A 123 -7.18 13.31 17.42
CA GLU A 123 -6.96 12.58 16.18
C GLU A 123 -5.46 12.38 15.94
N SER A 124 -4.98 11.15 16.09
CA SER A 124 -3.58 10.81 15.87
C SER A 124 -3.25 10.49 14.42
N TYR A 125 -4.20 9.93 13.66
CA TYR A 125 -3.95 9.40 12.31
C TYR A 125 -3.51 10.51 11.34
N SER A 126 -4.21 11.65 11.34
CA SER A 126 -3.89 12.77 10.45
C SER A 126 -2.89 13.77 11.02
N SER A 127 -2.37 13.50 12.22
CA SER A 127 -1.40 14.38 12.88
C SER A 127 -0.06 14.43 12.15
N PHE A 128 0.68 15.52 12.33
CA PHE A 128 1.99 15.72 11.70
C PHE A 128 2.85 16.73 12.45
N ILE A 129 4.15 16.75 12.11
CA ILE A 129 5.06 17.82 12.49
C ILE A 129 5.13 18.82 11.34
N ASN A 130 4.84 20.09 11.61
CA ASN A 130 4.96 21.15 10.62
C ASN A 130 6.40 21.65 10.47
N LYS A 131 6.62 22.62 9.58
CA LYS A 131 7.95 23.21 9.31
C LYS A 131 8.58 23.94 10.52
N ASP A 132 7.77 24.26 11.53
CA ASP A 132 8.18 24.98 12.73
C ASP A 132 8.40 24.03 13.94
N ASP A 133 8.51 22.72 13.68
CA ASP A 133 8.62 21.64 14.68
C ASP A 133 7.46 21.60 15.69
N GLU A 134 6.24 21.89 15.23
CA GLU A 134 5.02 21.79 16.04
C GLU A 134 4.21 20.57 15.66
N TYR A 135 3.74 19.82 16.66
CA TYR A 135 2.79 18.74 16.47
C TYR A 135 1.40 19.33 16.22
N VAL A 136 0.91 19.13 15.00
CA VAL A 136 -0.40 19.60 14.52
C VAL A 136 -1.39 18.44 14.57
N PHE A 137 -2.53 18.64 15.22
CA PHE A 137 -3.54 17.61 15.44
C PHE A 137 -4.94 18.20 15.57
N VAL A 138 -5.96 17.38 15.34
CA VAL A 138 -7.36 17.74 15.62
C VAL A 138 -7.71 17.26 17.01
N TYR A 139 -8.36 18.10 17.81
CA TYR A 139 -8.88 17.69 19.11
C TYR A 139 -10.26 18.27 19.35
N LYS A 140 -11.00 17.65 20.26
CA LYS A 140 -12.33 18.10 20.64
C LYS A 140 -12.34 18.62 22.08
N LYS A 141 -13.09 19.68 22.33
CA LYS A 141 -13.26 20.25 23.67
C LYS A 141 -14.61 20.96 23.77
N LEU A 142 -15.40 20.60 24.77
CA LEU A 142 -16.71 21.23 25.06
C LEU A 142 -17.66 21.17 23.86
N GLY A 143 -17.61 20.09 23.07
CA GLY A 143 -18.50 19.89 21.92
C GLY A 143 -17.95 20.38 20.58
N ASP A 144 -16.95 21.27 20.58
CA ASP A 144 -16.35 21.82 19.36
C ASP A 144 -15.03 21.13 19.01
N PHE A 145 -14.69 21.14 17.72
CA PHE A 145 -13.41 20.68 17.17
C PHE A 145 -12.45 21.84 16.95
N TYR A 146 -11.18 21.58 17.17
CA TYR A 146 -10.09 22.54 17.06
C TYR A 146 -8.89 21.91 16.33
N ILE A 147 -8.14 22.73 15.60
CA ILE A 147 -6.82 22.37 15.08
C ILE A 147 -5.79 22.94 16.06
N GLY A 148 -5.12 22.05 16.79
CA GLY A 148 -4.09 22.38 17.78
C GLY A 148 -2.70 22.32 17.16
N ARG A 149 -1.79 23.18 17.65
CA ARG A 149 -0.34 23.10 17.41
C ARG A 149 0.37 23.12 18.75
N TYR A 150 1.18 22.10 19.01
CA TYR A 150 1.88 21.96 20.27
C TYR A 150 3.37 21.77 20.06
N SER A 151 4.18 22.52 20.82
CA SER A 151 5.61 22.25 21.01
C SER A 151 5.99 22.51 22.47
N PRO A 152 7.06 21.89 22.99
CA PRO A 152 7.48 22.09 24.38
C PRO A 152 7.80 23.56 24.70
N ASP A 153 8.36 24.28 23.72
CA ASP A 153 8.82 25.66 23.87
C ASP A 153 7.67 26.68 23.83
N LYS A 154 6.60 26.39 23.06
CA LYS A 154 5.48 27.34 22.83
C LYS A 154 4.19 26.96 23.55
N GLY A 155 4.07 25.73 24.04
CA GLY A 155 2.82 25.18 24.55
C GLY A 155 1.78 24.94 23.44
N LEU A 156 0.51 24.79 23.83
CA LEU A 156 -0.60 24.60 22.91
C LEU A 156 -1.13 25.94 22.38
N SER A 157 -1.22 26.06 21.07
CA SER A 157 -2.03 27.06 20.39
C SER A 157 -3.15 26.38 19.61
N SER A 158 -4.28 27.08 19.42
CA SER A 158 -5.49 26.49 18.85
C SER A 158 -6.16 27.42 17.86
N SER A 159 -6.80 26.83 16.86
CA SER A 159 -7.77 27.53 16.01
C SER A 159 -8.99 28.03 16.80
N VAL A 160 -9.90 28.72 16.11
CA VAL A 160 -11.27 28.87 16.62
C VAL A 160 -11.97 27.50 16.70
N GLY A 161 -13.06 27.42 17.45
CA GLY A 161 -13.92 26.23 17.48
C GLY A 161 -14.71 26.09 16.18
N TYR A 162 -14.83 24.83 15.72
CA TYR A 162 -15.59 24.39 14.56
C TYR A 162 -16.57 23.28 14.95
N GLU A 163 -17.67 23.18 14.21
CA GLU A 163 -18.68 22.11 14.37
C GLU A 163 -18.10 20.73 13.97
N LEU A 164 -17.17 20.73 13.02
CA LEU A 164 -16.51 19.55 12.48
C LEU A 164 -15.17 19.95 11.87
N VAL A 165 -14.16 19.10 12.01
CA VAL A 165 -12.90 19.20 11.24
C VAL A 165 -12.62 17.84 10.61
N ARG A 166 -12.33 17.81 9.32
CA ARG A 166 -11.92 16.62 8.56
C ARG A 166 -10.59 16.84 7.86
N THR A 167 -9.81 15.79 7.76
CA THR A 167 -8.56 15.79 7.03
C THR A 167 -8.81 15.75 5.52
N VAL A 168 -7.91 16.35 4.74
CA VAL A 168 -7.95 16.29 3.27
C VAL A 168 -6.91 15.31 2.76
N TYR A 169 -7.32 14.39 1.91
CA TYR A 169 -6.48 13.39 1.27
C TYR A 169 -5.98 13.87 -0.09
N LYS A 170 -4.78 13.41 -0.45
CA LYS A 170 -4.22 13.58 -1.78
C LYS A 170 -4.97 12.67 -2.76
N ASP A 171 -5.34 13.22 -3.91
CA ASP A 171 -6.07 12.59 -5.02
C ASP A 171 -5.29 11.46 -5.77
N THR A 172 -4.32 10.81 -5.11
CA THR A 172 -3.46 9.78 -5.72
C THR A 172 -3.46 8.48 -4.94
N ILE A 173 -4.52 8.16 -4.19
CA ILE A 173 -4.54 6.90 -3.45
C ILE A 173 -4.78 5.73 -4.41
N ASN A 174 -3.70 5.19 -4.97
CA ASN A 174 -3.67 3.80 -5.39
C ASN A 174 -3.57 2.95 -4.12
N TYR A 175 -4.69 2.41 -3.65
CA TYR A 175 -4.71 1.32 -2.68
C TYR A 175 -4.26 0.04 -3.38
N ASN A 176 -2.96 -0.09 -3.64
CA ASN A 176 -2.35 -1.40 -3.79
C ASN A 176 -1.66 -1.71 -2.47
N LYS A 177 -2.47 -1.87 -1.40
CA LYS A 177 -1.97 -2.49 -0.17
C LYS A 177 -2.37 -3.96 -0.20
N GLU A 178 -1.38 -4.83 -0.35
CA GLU A 178 -1.58 -6.28 -0.33
C GLU A 178 -1.12 -6.88 1.00
N GLU A 179 -1.58 -8.10 1.31
CA GLU A 179 -1.13 -8.86 2.47
C GLU A 179 0.40 -8.95 2.48
N GLY A 180 1.04 -8.50 3.56
CA GLY A 180 2.50 -8.48 3.71
C GLY A 180 3.17 -7.15 3.35
N ASP A 181 2.40 -6.11 2.99
CA ASP A 181 2.93 -4.75 2.99
C ASP A 181 3.36 -4.35 4.40
N ALA A 182 4.61 -3.88 4.54
CA ALA A 182 5.03 -3.24 5.76
C ALA A 182 4.11 -2.03 6.02
N GLU A 183 3.42 -2.01 7.17
CA GLU A 183 2.45 -0.97 7.55
C GLU A 183 3.01 0.46 7.52
N ARG A 184 4.33 0.62 7.40
CA ARG A 184 5.07 1.88 7.44
C ARG A 184 5.42 2.47 6.08
N SER A 185 4.47 2.47 5.14
CA SER A 185 4.57 3.39 4.01
C SER A 185 4.64 4.83 4.55
N SER A 186 5.79 5.47 4.42
CA SER A 186 6.02 6.89 4.76
C SER A 186 5.35 7.86 3.76
N VAL A 187 4.52 7.35 2.85
CA VAL A 187 3.81 8.17 1.89
C VAL A 187 2.78 9.00 2.65
N ASP A 188 3.05 10.31 2.73
CA ASP A 188 2.10 11.28 3.24
C ASP A 188 0.92 11.37 2.27
N TYR A 189 -0.20 10.74 2.62
CA TYR A 189 -1.41 10.68 1.81
C TYR A 189 -2.30 11.92 1.95
N PHE A 190 -1.84 12.97 2.65
CA PHE A 190 -2.63 14.17 2.88
C PHE A 190 -2.32 15.25 1.85
N TYR A 191 -3.33 16.04 1.50
CA TYR A 191 -3.15 17.17 0.58
C TYR A 191 -2.26 18.24 1.22
N LYS A 192 -1.31 18.74 0.43
CA LYS A 192 -0.48 19.90 0.76
C LYS A 192 -0.59 20.92 -0.35
N ASP A 193 -0.63 22.21 0.01
CA ASP A 193 -0.48 23.27 -0.98
C ASP A 193 0.99 23.43 -1.43
N ASP A 194 1.23 24.39 -2.32
CA ASP A 194 2.56 24.71 -2.85
C ASP A 194 3.57 25.17 -1.80
N ASN A 195 3.11 25.61 -0.63
CA ASN A 195 3.98 25.96 0.50
C ASN A 195 4.25 24.75 1.41
N GLY A 196 3.71 23.57 1.07
CA GLY A 196 3.79 22.37 1.87
C GLY A 196 2.80 22.32 3.04
N GLU A 197 1.85 23.26 3.12
CA GLU A 197 0.90 23.33 4.23
C GLU A 197 -0.24 22.34 4.02
N ARG A 198 -0.52 21.53 5.05
CA ARG A 198 -1.69 20.64 5.02
C ARG A 198 -2.99 21.43 5.10
N CYS A 199 -4.03 20.90 4.46
CA CYS A 199 -5.37 21.45 4.51
C CYS A 199 -6.28 20.60 5.39
N PHE A 200 -7.15 21.28 6.14
CA PHE A 200 -8.32 20.70 6.79
C PHE A 200 -9.59 21.28 6.19
N ILE A 201 -10.65 20.48 6.13
CA ILE A 201 -12.02 20.94 5.89
C ILE A 201 -12.66 21.17 7.25
N ALA A 202 -13.05 22.40 7.54
CA ALA A 202 -13.67 22.76 8.82
C ALA A 202 -15.06 23.36 8.60
N VAL A 203 -16.04 22.98 9.42
CA VAL A 203 -17.42 23.49 9.33
C VAL A 203 -17.69 24.51 10.43
N LYS A 204 -18.20 25.68 10.05
CA LYS A 204 -18.64 26.72 10.98
C LYS A 204 -19.87 27.43 10.46
N ASP A 205 -20.87 27.59 11.31
CA ASP A 205 -22.15 28.21 10.97
C ASP A 205 -22.79 27.54 9.73
N GLY A 206 -22.67 26.21 9.65
CA GLY A 206 -23.15 25.40 8.52
C GLY A 206 -22.43 25.61 7.18
N LYS A 207 -21.27 26.27 7.16
CA LYS A 207 -20.44 26.49 5.97
C LYS A 207 -19.06 25.86 6.11
N VAL A 208 -18.54 25.36 5.00
CA VAL A 208 -17.17 24.82 4.95
C VAL A 208 -16.15 25.93 4.75
N ASN A 209 -15.08 25.87 5.52
CA ASN A 209 -13.84 26.59 5.33
C ASN A 209 -12.71 25.60 5.05
N LEU A 210 -11.75 26.01 4.23
CA LEU A 210 -10.50 25.28 4.03
C LEU A 210 -9.43 25.95 4.88
N VAL A 211 -8.94 25.23 5.89
CA VAL A 211 -8.01 25.75 6.90
C VAL A 211 -6.63 25.19 6.62
N PHE A 212 -5.71 26.10 6.31
CA PHE A 212 -4.27 25.84 6.20
C PHE A 212 -3.57 26.38 7.44
N GLU A 213 -2.26 26.18 7.52
CA GLU A 213 -1.52 26.64 8.69
C GLU A 213 -1.47 28.17 8.79
N THR A 214 -1.30 28.85 7.65
CA THR A 214 -1.13 30.32 7.62
C THR A 214 -2.36 31.08 7.12
N LYS A 215 -3.39 30.38 6.62
CA LYS A 215 -4.57 31.01 6.02
C LYS A 215 -5.83 30.17 6.18
N GLU A 216 -6.97 30.83 6.18
CA GLU A 216 -8.29 30.21 6.08
C GLU A 216 -9.02 30.73 4.84
N ILE A 217 -9.52 29.83 4.01
CA ILE A 217 -10.33 30.16 2.83
C ILE A 217 -11.79 29.88 3.17
N LYS A 218 -12.58 30.94 3.30
CA LYS A 218 -14.02 30.83 3.52
C LYS A 218 -14.72 30.45 2.23
N THR A 219 -15.69 29.54 2.31
CA THR A 219 -16.48 29.12 1.15
C THR A 219 -17.96 29.33 1.37
N ASN A 220 -18.74 29.29 0.28
CA ASN A 220 -20.20 29.38 0.33
C ASN A 220 -20.88 28.00 0.36
N TYR A 221 -20.11 26.93 0.42
CA TYR A 221 -20.59 25.55 0.34
C TYR A 221 -20.93 24.99 1.72
N THR A 222 -21.86 24.04 1.74
CA THR A 222 -22.18 23.30 2.97
C THR A 222 -21.26 22.11 3.17
N ASP A 223 -20.62 21.64 2.08
CA ASP A 223 -19.65 20.55 2.16
C ASP A 223 -18.62 20.58 1.00
N ILE A 224 -17.46 19.97 1.22
CA ILE A 224 -16.39 19.73 0.22
C ILE A 224 -15.92 18.29 0.35
N ASN A 225 -15.71 17.60 -0.78
CA ASN A 225 -15.20 16.24 -0.80
C ASN A 225 -13.71 16.22 -0.41
N ASP A 226 -13.36 15.43 0.59
CA ASP A 226 -12.07 15.36 1.25
C ASP A 226 -10.95 14.73 0.41
N ALA A 227 -11.30 14.02 -0.67
CA ALA A 227 -10.35 13.43 -1.61
C ALA A 227 -10.28 14.18 -2.96
N SER A 228 -10.86 15.38 -3.05
CA SER A 228 -11.02 16.10 -4.33
C SER A 228 -10.12 17.34 -4.51
N LEU A 229 -9.43 17.78 -3.45
CA LEU A 229 -8.63 19.00 -3.51
C LEU A 229 -7.42 18.83 -4.42
N THR A 230 -7.27 19.78 -5.34
CA THR A 230 -6.18 19.82 -6.33
C THR A 230 -5.98 21.26 -6.80
N VAL A 231 -5.04 21.49 -7.71
CA VAL A 231 -4.85 22.78 -8.38
C VAL A 231 -4.99 22.63 -9.89
N ASN A 232 -5.52 23.65 -10.55
CA ASN A 232 -5.52 23.71 -12.01
C ASN A 232 -4.12 24.11 -12.53
N ARG A 233 -3.94 24.19 -13.85
CA ARG A 233 -2.63 24.55 -14.45
C ARG A 233 -2.22 26.01 -14.24
N ASN A 234 -3.14 26.87 -13.79
CA ASN A 234 -2.84 28.23 -13.34
C ASN A 234 -2.53 28.29 -11.83
N ASN A 235 -2.43 27.13 -11.17
CA ASN A 235 -2.23 27.01 -9.74
C ASN A 235 -3.40 27.52 -8.88
N GLU A 236 -4.61 27.52 -9.44
CA GLU A 236 -5.81 27.89 -8.69
C GLU A 236 -6.44 26.65 -8.05
N LEU A 237 -6.78 26.77 -6.76
CA LEU A 237 -7.39 25.70 -5.99
C LEU A 237 -8.70 25.23 -6.65
N SER A 238 -8.85 23.91 -6.73
CA SER A 238 -10.00 23.24 -7.34
C SER A 238 -10.44 22.06 -6.48
N TYR A 239 -11.74 21.81 -6.43
CA TYR A 239 -12.34 20.77 -5.57
C TYR A 239 -13.77 20.45 -6.00
N ILE A 240 -14.31 19.35 -5.47
CA ILE A 240 -15.71 18.97 -5.60
C ILE A 240 -16.44 19.48 -4.35
N ALA A 241 -17.50 20.27 -4.55
CA ALA A 241 -18.26 20.89 -3.49
C ALA A 241 -19.74 20.53 -3.56
N LYS A 242 -20.43 20.73 -2.43
CA LYS A 242 -21.88 20.57 -2.32
C LYS A 242 -22.51 21.90 -1.90
N LYS A 243 -23.49 22.39 -2.67
CA LYS A 243 -24.19 23.64 -2.35
C LYS A 243 -25.13 23.52 -1.15
N LYS A 244 -25.67 22.32 -0.93
CA LYS A 244 -26.63 22.03 0.14
C LYS A 244 -26.51 20.57 0.58
N GLY A 245 -26.53 20.36 1.90
CA GLY A 245 -26.39 19.04 2.51
C GLY A 245 -24.92 18.64 2.68
N ARG A 246 -24.70 17.39 3.09
CA ARG A 246 -23.37 16.79 3.25
C ARG A 246 -23.16 15.66 2.26
N PHE A 247 -21.91 15.42 1.88
CA PHE A 247 -21.53 14.21 1.14
C PHE A 247 -21.90 12.98 1.97
N TYR A 248 -22.23 11.88 1.29
CA TYR A 248 -22.63 10.58 1.88
C TYR A 248 -23.96 10.57 2.66
N GLU A 249 -24.52 11.73 3.02
CA GLU A 249 -25.84 11.85 3.67
C GLU A 249 -26.98 12.12 2.68
N SER A 250 -26.70 12.81 1.57
CA SER A 250 -27.73 13.21 0.59
C SER A 250 -27.17 13.27 -0.82
N THR A 251 -27.97 12.92 -1.82
CA THR A 251 -27.59 13.06 -3.24
C THR A 251 -27.93 14.45 -3.77
N GLY A 252 -27.25 14.88 -4.83
CA GLY A 252 -27.52 16.12 -5.56
C GLY A 252 -26.71 17.32 -5.10
N ASN A 253 -26.80 18.39 -5.90
CA ASN A 253 -26.13 19.69 -5.67
C ASN A 253 -24.60 19.63 -5.62
N GLU A 254 -24.01 18.61 -6.25
CA GLU A 254 -22.55 18.43 -6.31
C GLU A 254 -22.00 19.05 -7.59
N LEU A 255 -20.88 19.75 -7.49
CA LEU A 255 -20.23 20.42 -8.62
C LEU A 255 -18.71 20.49 -8.43
N VAL A 256 -18.00 20.70 -9.54
CA VAL A 256 -16.59 21.10 -9.50
C VAL A 256 -16.49 22.62 -9.39
N VAL A 257 -15.53 23.06 -8.58
CA VAL A 257 -15.09 24.44 -8.45
C VAL A 257 -13.63 24.49 -8.88
N SER A 258 -13.26 25.47 -9.71
CA SER A 258 -11.87 25.70 -10.12
C SER A 258 -11.58 27.19 -10.08
N GLY A 259 -10.70 27.62 -9.17
CA GLY A 259 -10.52 29.03 -8.84
C GLY A 259 -11.85 29.66 -8.41
N ASN A 260 -12.25 30.74 -9.10
CA ASN A 260 -13.51 31.44 -8.83
C ASN A 260 -14.69 30.94 -9.68
N LYS A 261 -14.52 29.87 -10.47
CA LYS A 261 -15.53 29.36 -11.40
C LYS A 261 -16.21 28.12 -10.86
N GLU A 262 -17.55 28.15 -10.86
CA GLU A 262 -18.40 27.00 -10.61
C GLU A 262 -18.80 26.32 -11.94
N TYR A 263 -18.80 24.99 -11.94
CA TYR A 263 -19.27 24.17 -13.04
C TYR A 263 -20.69 23.64 -12.77
N LYS A 264 -21.29 23.02 -13.79
CA LYS A 264 -22.65 22.48 -13.74
C LYS A 264 -22.79 21.49 -12.57
N THR A 265 -23.95 21.54 -11.91
CA THR A 265 -24.29 20.60 -10.84
C THR A 265 -24.76 19.26 -11.38
N PHE A 266 -24.38 18.18 -10.70
CA PHE A 266 -24.76 16.80 -10.98
C PHE A 266 -25.34 16.13 -9.72
N PRO A 267 -26.04 14.98 -9.87
CA PRO A 267 -26.49 14.18 -8.75
C PRO A 267 -25.35 13.70 -7.86
N ALA A 268 -24.27 13.20 -8.45
CA ALA A 268 -23.04 12.85 -7.76
C ALA A 268 -21.81 13.16 -8.62
N VAL A 269 -20.74 13.66 -7.99
CA VAL A 269 -19.46 13.98 -8.62
C VAL A 269 -18.33 13.34 -7.81
N TYR A 270 -17.37 12.75 -8.49
CA TYR A 270 -16.32 11.95 -7.85
C TYR A 270 -14.90 12.41 -8.25
N PRO A 271 -13.91 12.32 -7.34
CA PRO A 271 -12.50 12.54 -7.67
C PRO A 271 -11.96 11.41 -8.57
N PRO A 272 -10.88 11.63 -9.36
CA PRO A 272 -10.07 12.84 -9.42
C PRO A 272 -10.69 13.94 -10.28
N VAL A 273 -10.27 15.19 -10.01
CA VAL A 273 -10.44 16.30 -10.94
C VAL A 273 -9.13 16.53 -11.68
N ARG A 274 -9.13 16.33 -13.01
CA ARG A 274 -7.97 16.51 -13.90
C ARG A 274 -8.17 17.73 -14.79
N PHE A 275 -7.10 18.29 -15.34
CA PHE A 275 -7.17 19.51 -16.15
C PHE A 275 -6.50 19.37 -17.51
N LYS A 276 -7.26 19.71 -18.56
CA LYS A 276 -6.70 19.92 -19.89
C LYS A 276 -5.76 21.14 -19.92
N SER A 277 -5.03 21.30 -21.02
CA SER A 277 -4.13 22.43 -21.25
C SER A 277 -4.80 23.81 -21.14
N ASN A 278 -6.10 23.89 -21.42
CA ASN A 278 -6.90 25.12 -21.32
C ASN A 278 -7.58 25.32 -19.94
N ASN A 279 -7.18 24.57 -18.90
CA ASN A 279 -7.81 24.57 -17.57
C ASN A 279 -9.28 24.11 -17.53
N GLU A 280 -9.77 23.43 -18.58
CA GLU A 280 -11.06 22.77 -18.50
C GLU A 280 -10.97 21.52 -17.62
N PRO A 281 -11.78 21.39 -16.56
CA PRO A 281 -11.76 20.23 -15.69
C PRO A 281 -12.35 19.00 -16.40
N VAL A 282 -11.79 17.85 -16.08
CA VAL A 282 -12.24 16.54 -16.50
C VAL A 282 -12.37 15.69 -15.24
N TYR A 283 -13.56 15.14 -15.03
CA TYR A 283 -13.93 14.39 -13.83
C TYR A 283 -15.03 13.40 -14.21
N TYR A 284 -15.50 12.57 -13.27
CA TYR A 284 -16.66 11.73 -13.54
C TYR A 284 -17.80 11.99 -12.56
N ALA A 285 -19.00 11.72 -13.04
CA ALA A 285 -20.25 11.93 -12.35
C ALA A 285 -21.15 10.71 -12.58
N SER A 286 -22.22 10.60 -11.79
CA SER A 286 -23.24 9.57 -11.98
C SER A 286 -24.64 10.13 -11.87
N ASP A 287 -25.55 9.49 -12.61
CA ASP A 287 -27.00 9.63 -12.42
C ASP A 287 -27.53 8.36 -11.75
N SER A 288 -28.39 8.52 -10.75
CA SER A 288 -29.15 7.40 -10.18
C SER A 288 -30.26 6.99 -11.16
N LEU A 289 -30.29 5.71 -11.53
CA LEU A 289 -31.35 5.10 -12.35
C LEU A 289 -32.36 4.30 -11.51
N GLY A 290 -32.09 4.13 -10.21
CA GLY A 290 -32.92 3.38 -9.27
C GLY A 290 -32.11 2.99 -8.03
N GLU A 291 -32.70 2.21 -7.15
CA GLU A 291 -31.99 1.66 -6.00
C GLU A 291 -30.80 0.81 -6.47
N ASN A 292 -29.60 1.17 -6.02
CA ASN A 292 -28.33 0.52 -6.37
C ASN A 292 -28.03 0.43 -7.88
N ASN A 293 -28.58 1.33 -8.69
CA ASN A 293 -28.37 1.36 -10.14
C ASN A 293 -27.96 2.76 -10.60
N TYR A 294 -26.81 2.86 -11.25
CA TYR A 294 -26.19 4.12 -11.61
C TYR A 294 -25.73 4.13 -13.08
N ASP A 295 -25.65 5.32 -13.69
CA ASP A 295 -25.00 5.52 -14.98
C ASP A 295 -23.80 6.45 -14.77
N PHE A 296 -22.60 5.90 -14.72
CA PHE A 296 -21.36 6.66 -14.57
C PHE A 296 -20.87 7.20 -15.91
N TYR A 297 -20.37 8.43 -15.92
CA TYR A 297 -19.86 9.08 -17.12
C TYR A 297 -18.78 10.12 -16.81
N VAL A 298 -17.86 10.30 -17.76
CA VAL A 298 -16.89 11.40 -17.73
C VAL A 298 -17.57 12.71 -18.16
N VAL A 299 -17.24 13.78 -17.47
CA VAL A 299 -17.63 15.17 -17.76
C VAL A 299 -16.38 15.97 -18.11
N THR A 300 -16.52 16.81 -19.11
CA THR A 300 -15.50 17.78 -19.53
C THR A 300 -16.11 19.17 -19.43
N GLY A 301 -15.62 19.98 -18.51
CA GLY A 301 -16.26 21.25 -18.15
C GLY A 301 -17.69 20.99 -17.66
N ASN A 302 -18.68 21.26 -18.51
CA ASN A 302 -20.10 21.03 -18.21
C ASN A 302 -20.72 19.89 -19.03
N GLU A 303 -19.97 19.33 -19.97
CA GLU A 303 -20.50 18.44 -21.00
C GLU A 303 -20.18 16.98 -20.67
N ARG A 304 -21.23 16.14 -20.66
CA ARG A 304 -21.10 14.69 -20.56
C ARG A 304 -20.43 14.15 -21.82
N GLN A 305 -19.35 13.39 -21.67
CA GLN A 305 -18.68 12.74 -22.79
C GLN A 305 -19.60 11.69 -23.43
N LYS A 306 -19.67 11.70 -24.76
CA LYS A 306 -20.40 10.69 -25.54
C LYS A 306 -19.51 9.48 -25.78
N ILE A 307 -20.03 8.30 -25.48
CA ILE A 307 -19.30 7.03 -25.62
C ILE A 307 -19.85 6.24 -26.79
N ARG A 308 -18.94 5.69 -27.60
CA ARG A 308 -19.23 4.76 -28.69
C ARG A 308 -18.28 3.58 -28.63
N GLU A 309 -18.79 2.41 -28.99
CA GLU A 309 -17.98 1.21 -29.13
C GLU A 309 -17.08 1.36 -30.37
N ARG A 310 -15.78 1.08 -30.20
CA ARG A 310 -14.81 1.14 -31.28
C ARG A 310 -15.07 -0.01 -32.26
N ASN A 311 -15.04 0.29 -33.56
CA ASN A 311 -15.25 -0.68 -34.65
C ASN A 311 -16.64 -1.36 -34.65
N SER A 312 -17.66 -0.69 -34.10
CA SER A 312 -19.04 -1.18 -34.07
C SER A 312 -19.93 -0.20 -34.84
N ASP A 313 -20.65 -0.69 -35.84
CA ASP A 313 -21.75 0.04 -36.49
C ASP A 313 -23.00 0.10 -35.59
N SER A 314 -22.95 -0.55 -34.42
CA SER A 314 -24.09 -0.61 -33.52
C SER A 314 -24.35 0.76 -32.89
N LYS A 315 -25.63 1.14 -32.85
CA LYS A 315 -26.10 2.27 -32.02
C LYS A 315 -26.17 1.91 -30.54
N LYS A 316 -25.54 0.81 -30.11
CA LYS A 316 -25.69 0.33 -28.74
C LYS A 316 -25.01 1.32 -27.80
N LYS A 317 -25.81 1.93 -26.93
CA LYS A 317 -25.31 2.86 -25.91
C LYS A 317 -24.54 2.04 -24.88
N ILE A 318 -23.23 2.24 -24.80
CA ILE A 318 -22.42 1.76 -23.67
C ILE A 318 -22.82 2.57 -22.44
N ARG A 319 -23.03 1.87 -21.33
CA ARG A 319 -23.26 2.45 -20.01
C ARG A 319 -22.29 1.80 -19.04
N PHE A 320 -21.95 2.51 -17.99
CA PHE A 320 -21.07 2.01 -16.94
C PHE A 320 -21.90 1.97 -15.66
N GLY A 321 -22.34 0.77 -15.26
CA GLY A 321 -23.17 0.58 -14.08
C GLY A 321 -22.40 0.54 -12.76
N LEU A 322 -21.13 0.15 -12.81
CA LEU A 322 -20.30 -0.06 -11.61
C LEU A 322 -19.40 1.13 -11.28
N GLY A 323 -18.86 1.81 -12.30
CA GLY A 323 -17.98 2.94 -12.06
C GLY A 323 -17.05 3.29 -13.20
N ILE A 324 -16.17 4.23 -12.91
CA ILE A 324 -15.06 4.66 -13.75
C ILE A 324 -13.80 4.66 -12.90
N SER A 325 -12.70 4.14 -13.45
CA SER A 325 -11.38 4.16 -12.80
C SER A 325 -10.29 4.63 -13.76
N ASP A 326 -9.10 4.93 -13.22
CA ASP A 326 -7.91 5.30 -14.00
C ASP A 326 -8.08 6.49 -14.96
N LEU A 327 -8.84 7.52 -14.53
CA LEU A 327 -9.01 8.73 -15.34
C LEU A 327 -7.69 9.49 -15.52
N ARG A 328 -7.22 9.57 -16.77
CA ARG A 328 -5.97 10.20 -17.18
C ARG A 328 -6.18 11.14 -18.37
N ILE A 329 -5.29 12.12 -18.47
CA ILE A 329 -5.11 12.96 -19.64
C ILE A 329 -3.69 12.71 -20.13
N ASN A 330 -3.53 12.14 -21.32
CA ASN A 330 -2.21 11.84 -21.88
C ASN A 330 -1.50 13.11 -22.41
N ASP A 331 -0.26 12.98 -22.85
CA ASP A 331 0.54 14.11 -23.36
C ASP A 331 -0.07 14.79 -24.60
N ASN A 332 -0.87 14.06 -25.37
CA ASN A 332 -1.61 14.60 -26.52
C ASN A 332 -2.90 15.33 -26.11
N GLY A 333 -3.26 15.31 -24.83
CA GLY A 333 -4.50 15.87 -24.30
C GLY A 333 -5.71 14.95 -24.42
N ASP A 334 -5.52 13.69 -24.82
CA ASP A 334 -6.60 12.71 -24.89
C ASP A 334 -7.02 12.25 -23.50
N ILE A 335 -8.32 12.11 -23.31
CA ILE A 335 -8.92 11.61 -22.09
C ILE A 335 -9.02 10.09 -22.18
N THR A 336 -8.37 9.39 -21.27
CA THR A 336 -8.40 7.92 -21.18
C THR A 336 -8.86 7.46 -19.81
N TYR A 337 -9.61 6.36 -19.74
CA TYR A 337 -10.07 5.77 -18.48
C TYR A 337 -10.60 4.35 -18.69
N LEU A 338 -10.88 3.65 -17.59
CA LEU A 338 -11.58 2.38 -17.57
C LEU A 338 -13.04 2.58 -17.19
N GLY A 339 -13.95 2.12 -18.03
CA GLY A 339 -15.39 2.08 -17.73
C GLY A 339 -15.79 0.68 -17.28
N LEU A 340 -16.51 0.60 -16.16
CA LEU A 340 -16.88 -0.67 -15.51
C LEU A 340 -18.39 -0.87 -15.58
N ASP A 341 -18.79 -2.05 -16.02
CA ASP A 341 -20.18 -2.49 -16.08
C ASP A 341 -20.33 -3.89 -15.48
N GLU A 342 -21.54 -4.24 -15.07
CA GLU A 342 -21.81 -5.54 -14.44
C GLU A 342 -22.44 -6.51 -15.44
N LEU A 343 -21.97 -7.75 -15.43
CA LEU A 343 -22.65 -8.88 -16.06
C LEU A 343 -23.10 -9.86 -14.98
N MET A 344 -24.41 -9.93 -14.76
CA MET A 344 -25.04 -10.97 -13.95
C MET A 344 -25.35 -12.20 -14.82
N ILE A 345 -24.88 -13.36 -14.37
CA ILE A 345 -25.15 -14.67 -14.97
C ILE A 345 -26.06 -15.43 -13.99
N PRO A 346 -27.36 -15.61 -14.34
CA PRO A 346 -28.31 -16.24 -13.43
C PRO A 346 -27.90 -17.65 -13.06
N ALA A 347 -28.07 -17.99 -11.78
CA ALA A 347 -27.85 -19.33 -11.29
C ALA A 347 -28.87 -20.30 -11.91
N VAL A 348 -28.40 -21.47 -12.34
CA VAL A 348 -29.29 -22.53 -12.87
C VAL A 348 -29.40 -23.63 -11.83
N LYS A 349 -30.52 -23.65 -11.11
CA LYS A 349 -30.82 -24.72 -10.15
C LYS A 349 -31.02 -26.04 -10.88
N LYS A 350 -30.15 -27.03 -10.64
CA LYS A 350 -30.27 -28.35 -11.27
C LYS A 350 -30.97 -29.37 -10.38
N TYR A 351 -30.87 -29.21 -9.06
CA TYR A 351 -31.47 -30.11 -8.09
C TYR A 351 -32.31 -29.35 -7.05
N GLN A 352 -33.32 -30.02 -6.49
CA GLN A 352 -34.33 -29.39 -5.63
C GLN A 352 -33.75 -28.82 -4.33
N ASP A 353 -32.65 -29.41 -3.85
CA ASP A 353 -31.97 -29.03 -2.59
C ASP A 353 -30.64 -28.28 -2.81
N GLU A 354 -30.33 -27.88 -4.04
CA GLU A 354 -29.11 -27.12 -4.35
C GLU A 354 -29.33 -25.63 -4.06
N GLU A 355 -28.47 -25.06 -3.21
CA GLU A 355 -28.30 -23.61 -3.12
C GLU A 355 -27.46 -23.16 -4.33
N VAL A 356 -28.02 -22.26 -5.12
CA VAL A 356 -27.34 -21.68 -6.28
C VAL A 356 -27.38 -20.16 -6.17
N TYR A 357 -26.25 -19.52 -6.47
CA TYR A 357 -26.09 -18.08 -6.39
C TYR A 357 -25.82 -17.53 -7.79
N ASP A 358 -26.39 -16.36 -8.09
CA ASP A 358 -26.07 -15.63 -9.31
C ASP A 358 -24.59 -15.28 -9.31
N GLU A 359 -23.96 -15.36 -10.48
CA GLU A 359 -22.56 -15.00 -10.65
C GLU A 359 -22.45 -13.60 -11.25
N TYR A 360 -21.57 -12.79 -10.68
CA TYR A 360 -21.36 -11.42 -11.09
C TYR A 360 -19.94 -11.26 -11.64
N LEU A 361 -19.84 -10.74 -12.86
CA LEU A 361 -18.57 -10.43 -13.51
C LEU A 361 -18.48 -8.94 -13.80
N THR A 362 -17.34 -8.33 -13.50
CA THR A 362 -17.05 -6.93 -13.85
C THR A 362 -16.55 -6.87 -15.28
N LYS A 363 -17.37 -6.35 -16.18
CA LYS A 363 -17.01 -6.08 -17.57
C LYS A 363 -16.25 -4.76 -17.66
N THR A 364 -15.07 -4.78 -18.29
CA THR A 364 -14.20 -3.59 -18.38
C THR A 364 -14.01 -3.11 -19.81
N TYR A 365 -14.11 -1.80 -20.00
CA TYR A 365 -13.84 -1.09 -21.25
C TYR A 365 -12.68 -0.13 -21.08
N PHE A 366 -11.71 -0.16 -21.99
CA PHE A 366 -10.75 0.94 -22.13
C PHE A 366 -11.34 2.01 -23.04
N VAL A 367 -11.47 3.24 -22.53
CA VAL A 367 -12.00 4.37 -23.29
C VAL A 367 -10.88 5.34 -23.62
N ASN A 368 -10.78 5.74 -24.88
CA ASN A 368 -9.92 6.83 -25.33
C ASN A 368 -10.73 7.82 -26.17
N ASN A 369 -10.86 9.06 -25.67
CA ASN A 369 -11.63 10.14 -26.28
C ASN A 369 -13.05 9.71 -26.71
N GLY A 370 -13.74 9.01 -25.82
CA GLY A 370 -15.10 8.50 -26.05
C GLY A 370 -15.20 7.25 -26.93
N ASN A 371 -14.09 6.69 -27.40
CA ASN A 371 -14.06 5.42 -28.13
C ASN A 371 -13.70 4.29 -27.17
N ALA A 372 -14.65 3.41 -26.89
CA ALA A 372 -14.51 2.32 -25.93
C ALA A 372 -14.14 1.00 -26.62
N THR A 373 -13.20 0.26 -26.04
CA THR A 373 -12.77 -1.09 -26.46
C THR A 373 -12.98 -2.04 -25.30
N GLU A 374 -13.76 -3.12 -25.50
CA GLU A 374 -13.98 -4.15 -24.46
C GLU A 374 -12.68 -4.93 -24.21
N LEU A 375 -12.18 -4.87 -22.97
CA LEU A 375 -10.97 -5.58 -22.58
C LEU A 375 -11.26 -7.02 -22.12
N GLY A 376 -12.41 -7.24 -21.47
CA GLY A 376 -12.83 -8.53 -20.93
C GLY A 376 -13.58 -8.38 -19.61
N TYR A 377 -13.49 -9.41 -18.77
CA TYR A 377 -14.17 -9.52 -17.48
C TYR A 377 -13.16 -9.78 -16.36
N ASN A 378 -13.40 -9.23 -15.16
CA ASN A 378 -12.59 -9.39 -13.95
C ASN A 378 -11.09 -9.20 -14.22
N LEU A 379 -10.71 -7.98 -14.62
CA LEU A 379 -9.32 -7.68 -14.94
C LEU A 379 -8.48 -7.54 -13.67
N GLY A 380 -7.24 -8.03 -13.73
CA GLY A 380 -6.20 -7.66 -12.78
C GLY A 380 -5.60 -6.28 -13.09
N LEU A 381 -4.60 -5.87 -12.30
CA LEU A 381 -3.91 -4.58 -12.42
C LEU A 381 -3.29 -4.35 -13.80
N ILE A 382 -3.73 -3.30 -14.51
CA ILE A 382 -3.16 -2.94 -15.81
C ILE A 382 -1.74 -2.41 -15.65
N LYS A 383 -0.76 -3.08 -16.29
CA LYS A 383 0.62 -2.61 -16.43
C LYS A 383 0.80 -2.02 -17.84
N PHE A 384 1.49 -0.89 -17.95
CA PHE A 384 1.74 -0.24 -19.23
C PHE A 384 3.11 -0.67 -19.79
N THR A 385 3.18 -1.04 -21.07
CA THR A 385 4.46 -1.25 -21.76
C THR A 385 5.16 0.10 -22.00
N LYS A 386 6.45 0.06 -22.36
CA LYS A 386 7.18 1.24 -22.84
C LYS A 386 6.50 1.93 -24.04
N ASP A 387 5.80 1.15 -24.86
CA ASP A 387 5.07 1.64 -26.04
C ASP A 387 3.62 2.07 -25.71
N GLY A 388 3.23 2.03 -24.43
CA GLY A 388 1.90 2.43 -23.97
C GLY A 388 0.80 1.37 -24.13
N ASN A 389 1.15 0.13 -24.50
CA ASN A 389 0.20 -0.99 -24.52
C ASN A 389 -0.17 -1.40 -23.10
N LEU A 390 -1.34 -2.01 -22.96
CA LEU A 390 -1.92 -2.52 -21.72
C LEU A 390 -1.58 -4.01 -21.61
N LEU A 391 -0.90 -4.42 -20.53
CA LEU A 391 -0.71 -5.81 -20.13
C LEU A 391 -1.56 -6.06 -18.88
N TYR A 392 -2.44 -7.06 -18.94
CA TYR A 392 -3.33 -7.39 -17.84
C TYR A 392 -3.72 -8.87 -17.85
N SER A 393 -4.12 -9.37 -16.69
CA SER A 393 -4.84 -10.64 -16.59
C SER A 393 -6.34 -10.41 -16.63
N GLY A 394 -7.11 -11.37 -17.16
CA GLY A 394 -8.57 -11.30 -17.12
C GLY A 394 -9.26 -12.44 -17.85
N ILE A 395 -10.58 -12.48 -17.77
CA ILE A 395 -11.42 -13.44 -18.48
C ILE A 395 -11.83 -12.81 -19.83
N GLU A 396 -11.40 -13.37 -20.94
CA GLU A 396 -11.78 -12.86 -22.27
C GLU A 396 -13.23 -13.19 -22.64
N ASN A 397 -13.73 -14.33 -22.18
CA ASN A 397 -15.08 -14.82 -22.47
C ASN A 397 -15.74 -15.34 -21.20
N ALA A 398 -16.79 -14.63 -20.76
CA ALA A 398 -17.56 -14.95 -19.55
C ALA A 398 -18.00 -16.42 -19.45
N LYS A 399 -18.23 -17.11 -20.58
CA LYS A 399 -18.63 -18.53 -20.58
C LYS A 399 -17.48 -19.49 -20.30
N LYS A 400 -16.23 -19.11 -20.59
CA LYS A 400 -15.05 -19.96 -20.40
C LYS A 400 -14.54 -19.94 -18.95
N LYS A 401 -14.76 -18.83 -18.23
CA LYS A 401 -14.34 -18.62 -16.82
C LYS A 401 -12.88 -18.98 -16.54
N LYS A 402 -11.97 -18.61 -17.45
CA LYS A 402 -10.54 -18.83 -17.28
C LYS A 402 -9.80 -17.52 -17.46
N TYR A 403 -8.87 -17.26 -16.55
CA TYR A 403 -8.01 -16.09 -16.62
C TYR A 403 -6.91 -16.34 -17.62
N MET A 404 -6.61 -15.30 -18.40
CA MET A 404 -5.57 -15.30 -19.40
C MET A 404 -4.76 -14.02 -19.28
N LEU A 405 -3.51 -14.10 -19.68
CA LEU A 405 -2.67 -12.92 -19.86
C LEU A 405 -2.96 -12.32 -21.24
N ILE A 406 -3.27 -11.04 -21.26
CA ILE A 406 -3.70 -10.31 -22.45
C ILE A 406 -2.85 -9.05 -22.61
N GLU A 407 -2.38 -8.83 -23.82
CA GLU A 407 -1.79 -7.55 -24.22
C GLU A 407 -2.76 -6.82 -25.18
N SER A 408 -2.96 -5.52 -24.98
CA SER A 408 -3.82 -4.69 -25.83
C SER A 408 -3.19 -3.35 -26.11
N ASN A 409 -3.24 -2.88 -27.36
CA ASN A 409 -2.89 -1.49 -27.71
C ASN A 409 -4.08 -0.52 -27.56
N GLY A 410 -5.16 -0.94 -26.87
CA GLY A 410 -6.41 -0.19 -26.75
C GLY A 410 -7.33 -0.25 -27.97
N ILE A 411 -6.93 -0.95 -29.05
CA ILE A 411 -7.73 -1.15 -30.27
C ILE A 411 -7.98 -2.65 -30.51
N SER A 412 -6.91 -3.43 -30.44
CA SER A 412 -6.92 -4.88 -30.57
C SER A 412 -6.29 -5.51 -29.32
N LYS A 413 -6.47 -6.82 -29.17
CA LYS A 413 -5.90 -7.60 -28.08
C LYS A 413 -5.29 -8.90 -28.60
N ILE A 414 -4.25 -9.37 -27.91
CA ILE A 414 -3.59 -10.65 -28.14
C ILE A 414 -3.58 -11.41 -26.82
N ILE A 415 -4.02 -12.68 -26.86
CA ILE A 415 -3.99 -13.56 -25.71
C ILE A 415 -2.63 -14.26 -25.70
N LEU A 416 -1.78 -13.88 -24.75
CA LEU A 416 -0.42 -14.41 -24.63
C LEU A 416 -0.41 -15.83 -24.06
N SER A 417 -1.40 -16.15 -23.23
CA SER A 417 -1.50 -17.45 -22.55
C SER A 417 -2.58 -18.38 -23.12
N ASP A 418 -3.03 -18.24 -24.38
CA ASP A 418 -4.20 -18.99 -24.90
C ASP A 418 -4.07 -20.52 -24.79
N LYS A 419 -2.83 -21.02 -24.87
CA LYS A 419 -2.51 -22.44 -24.69
C LYS A 419 -2.63 -22.92 -23.24
N ASN A 420 -2.58 -22.01 -22.28
CA ASN A 420 -2.51 -22.29 -20.85
C ASN A 420 -3.69 -21.62 -20.14
N LYS A 421 -4.66 -22.43 -19.71
CA LYS A 421 -5.86 -21.94 -19.04
C LYS A 421 -5.68 -22.04 -17.53
N PHE A 422 -5.85 -20.93 -16.83
CA PHE A 422 -5.71 -20.85 -15.38
C PHE A 422 -7.02 -20.44 -14.71
N ASP A 423 -7.21 -20.89 -13.48
CA ASP A 423 -8.26 -20.36 -12.60
C ASP A 423 -7.93 -18.92 -12.16
N GLN A 424 -6.64 -18.56 -12.11
CA GLN A 424 -6.17 -17.20 -11.86
C GLN A 424 -4.76 -16.98 -12.45
N ILE A 425 -4.44 -15.75 -12.86
CA ILE A 425 -3.05 -15.30 -13.01
C ILE A 425 -2.71 -14.49 -11.76
N VAL A 426 -1.78 -14.98 -10.95
CA VAL A 426 -1.46 -14.40 -9.64
C VAL A 426 -0.46 -13.26 -9.75
N ASP A 427 0.54 -13.35 -10.64
CA ASP A 427 1.49 -12.27 -10.91
C ASP A 427 1.88 -12.26 -12.39
N TYR A 428 2.27 -11.10 -12.90
CA TYR A 428 2.76 -10.90 -14.25
C TYR A 428 3.48 -9.56 -14.36
N GLY A 429 4.41 -9.44 -15.30
CA GLY A 429 5.13 -8.19 -15.49
C GLY A 429 6.21 -8.32 -16.53
N TYR A 430 7.23 -7.49 -16.41
CA TYR A 430 8.38 -7.50 -17.30
C TYR A 430 9.64 -7.87 -16.52
N THR A 431 10.48 -8.65 -17.17
CA THR A 431 11.85 -8.83 -16.74
C THR A 431 12.66 -7.53 -16.96
N PRO A 432 13.83 -7.37 -16.35
CA PRO A 432 14.73 -6.24 -16.62
C PRO A 432 15.08 -6.06 -18.11
N PHE A 433 15.05 -7.14 -18.89
CA PHE A 433 15.31 -7.12 -20.33
C PHE A 433 14.05 -6.94 -21.19
N GLY A 434 12.89 -6.74 -20.55
CA GLY A 434 11.61 -6.45 -21.21
C GLY A 434 10.82 -7.67 -21.68
N GLU A 435 11.25 -8.89 -21.34
CA GLU A 435 10.45 -10.09 -21.59
C GLU A 435 9.26 -10.13 -20.62
N ILE A 436 8.11 -10.62 -21.07
CA ILE A 436 6.94 -10.77 -20.21
C ILE A 436 7.08 -12.01 -19.35
N TYR A 437 6.84 -11.91 -18.04
CA TYR A 437 6.66 -13.08 -17.18
C TYR A 437 5.22 -13.17 -16.69
N TYR A 438 4.76 -14.37 -16.33
CA TYR A 438 3.50 -14.56 -15.62
C TYR A 438 3.47 -15.86 -14.81
N ALA A 439 2.74 -15.84 -13.71
CA ALA A 439 2.47 -16.95 -12.83
C ALA A 439 0.96 -17.25 -12.83
N GLY A 440 0.58 -18.46 -13.23
CA GLY A 440 -0.81 -18.91 -13.27
C GLY A 440 -1.10 -20.01 -12.24
N GLN A 441 -2.28 -20.00 -11.65
CA GLN A 441 -2.76 -20.96 -10.65
C GLN A 441 -3.99 -21.72 -11.17
N ASN A 442 -4.01 -23.03 -10.96
CA ASN A 442 -5.23 -23.83 -10.99
C ASN A 442 -5.51 -24.36 -9.57
N TYR A 443 -6.74 -24.22 -9.11
CA TYR A 443 -7.12 -24.63 -7.76
C TYR A 443 -7.37 -26.13 -7.66
N GLU A 444 -7.29 -26.65 -6.44
CA GLU A 444 -7.62 -28.04 -6.16
C GLU A 444 -9.07 -28.36 -6.56
N VAL A 445 -9.28 -29.53 -7.16
CA VAL A 445 -10.61 -30.08 -7.44
C VAL A 445 -10.67 -31.47 -6.78
N PRO A 446 -11.11 -31.55 -5.50
CA PRO A 446 -11.07 -32.78 -4.71
C PRO A 446 -11.82 -33.95 -5.37
N GLU A 447 -13.00 -33.67 -5.94
CA GLU A 447 -13.84 -34.64 -6.64
C GLU A 447 -13.15 -35.31 -7.84
N LYS A 448 -12.14 -34.64 -8.41
CA LYS A 448 -11.36 -35.13 -9.55
C LYS A 448 -9.96 -35.59 -9.15
N ASN A 449 -9.65 -35.62 -7.86
CA ASN A 449 -8.34 -35.91 -7.31
C ASN A 449 -7.23 -35.07 -7.98
N LYS A 450 -7.52 -33.79 -8.27
CA LYS A 450 -6.58 -32.85 -8.87
C LYS A 450 -6.12 -31.86 -7.82
N LYS A 451 -4.84 -31.89 -7.47
CA LYS A 451 -4.22 -30.92 -6.57
C LYS A 451 -4.12 -29.54 -7.20
N SER A 452 -3.98 -28.54 -6.34
CA SER A 452 -3.58 -27.18 -6.73
C SER A 452 -2.26 -27.25 -7.51
N GLU A 453 -2.14 -26.48 -8.60
CA GLU A 453 -0.92 -26.38 -9.40
C GLU A 453 -0.70 -24.94 -9.89
N SER A 454 0.41 -24.36 -9.47
CA SER A 454 0.99 -23.12 -9.95
C SER A 454 1.95 -23.37 -11.11
N SER A 455 2.03 -22.46 -12.09
CA SER A 455 2.99 -22.51 -13.20
C SER A 455 3.62 -21.15 -13.46
N LEU A 456 4.95 -21.09 -13.60
CA LEU A 456 5.70 -19.87 -13.93
C LEU A 456 6.19 -19.90 -15.38
N TYR A 457 5.96 -18.80 -16.09
CA TYR A 457 6.44 -18.59 -17.46
C TYR A 457 7.28 -17.32 -17.55
N ILE A 458 8.35 -17.38 -18.33
CA ILE A 458 9.11 -16.21 -18.79
C ILE A 458 9.17 -16.27 -20.31
N GLY A 459 8.63 -15.25 -20.97
CA GLY A 459 8.28 -15.28 -22.38
C GLY A 459 7.34 -16.45 -22.68
N ASN A 460 7.71 -17.26 -23.67
CA ASN A 460 6.97 -18.47 -24.05
C ASN A 460 7.49 -19.75 -23.34
N ARG A 461 8.44 -19.62 -22.40
CA ARG A 461 9.09 -20.76 -21.74
C ARG A 461 8.45 -21.04 -20.39
N LEU A 462 7.96 -22.27 -20.19
CA LEU A 462 7.61 -22.79 -18.88
C LEU A 462 8.90 -22.98 -18.07
N ILE A 463 9.01 -22.28 -16.94
CA ILE A 463 10.11 -22.44 -15.99
C ILE A 463 9.88 -23.67 -15.12
N GLY A 464 8.65 -23.84 -14.61
CA GLY A 464 8.29 -24.99 -13.81
C GLY A 464 6.86 -24.94 -13.28
N LYS A 465 6.50 -26.01 -12.58
CA LYS A 465 5.20 -26.21 -11.93
C LYS A 465 5.42 -26.45 -10.44
N TYR A 466 4.60 -25.83 -9.62
CA TYR A 466 4.76 -25.77 -8.16
C TYR A 466 3.39 -25.89 -7.50
N ASP A 467 3.33 -26.10 -6.18
CA ASP A 467 2.04 -26.13 -5.47
C ASP A 467 1.51 -24.69 -5.32
N TYR A 468 2.24 -23.86 -4.58
CA TYR A 468 1.92 -22.45 -4.33
C TYR A 468 3.16 -21.55 -4.49
N PHE A 469 2.94 -20.32 -4.95
CA PHE A 469 3.95 -19.25 -4.89
C PHE A 469 3.71 -18.40 -3.64
N LEU A 470 4.79 -17.99 -2.97
CA LEU A 470 4.72 -16.98 -1.92
C LEU A 470 5.11 -15.61 -2.45
N TRP A 471 4.28 -14.63 -2.15
CA TRP A 471 4.60 -13.24 -2.41
C TRP A 471 5.76 -12.79 -1.53
N GLN A 472 6.67 -12.03 -2.12
CA GLN A 472 7.83 -11.50 -1.44
C GLN A 472 7.78 -9.98 -1.53
N SER A 473 7.79 -9.32 -0.38
CA SER A 473 7.73 -7.86 -0.30
C SER A 473 9.09 -7.28 0.08
N THR A 474 9.49 -6.24 -0.64
CA THR A 474 10.61 -5.36 -0.27
C THR A 474 10.20 -3.90 -0.43
N GLY A 475 9.96 -3.23 0.71
CA GLY A 475 9.28 -1.94 0.71
C GLY A 475 7.87 -2.06 0.10
N SER A 476 7.56 -1.22 -0.89
CA SER A 476 6.28 -1.22 -1.61
C SER A 476 6.22 -2.18 -2.81
N ASN A 477 7.25 -3.00 -3.02
CA ASN A 477 7.33 -3.91 -4.17
C ASN A 477 7.01 -5.35 -3.74
N SER A 478 5.75 -5.75 -3.89
CA SER A 478 5.30 -7.15 -3.76
C SER A 478 5.32 -7.86 -5.12
N SER A 479 5.93 -9.04 -5.17
CA SER A 479 5.92 -9.91 -6.36
C SER A 479 6.22 -11.35 -5.98
N VAL A 480 5.75 -12.31 -6.76
CA VAL A 480 6.11 -13.74 -6.55
C VAL A 480 7.53 -14.05 -7.03
N ILE A 481 8.07 -13.21 -7.91
CA ILE A 481 9.39 -13.36 -8.52
C ILE A 481 10.20 -12.06 -8.37
N LYS A 482 11.49 -12.20 -8.05
CA LYS A 482 12.46 -11.11 -7.93
C LYS A 482 13.52 -11.27 -9.00
N PHE A 483 13.96 -10.17 -9.59
CA PHE A 483 15.00 -10.15 -10.63
C PHE A 483 16.21 -9.32 -10.19
N ASP A 484 17.41 -9.73 -10.59
CA ASP A 484 18.61 -8.89 -10.54
C ASP A 484 18.78 -8.09 -11.84
N SER A 485 19.77 -7.20 -11.89
CA SER A 485 20.06 -6.38 -13.08
C SER A 485 20.56 -7.19 -14.30
N LYS A 486 20.92 -8.46 -14.11
CA LYS A 486 21.44 -9.38 -15.13
C LYS A 486 20.40 -10.40 -15.59
N ASN A 487 19.14 -10.23 -15.20
CA ASN A 487 18.02 -11.11 -15.53
C ASN A 487 18.09 -12.50 -14.86
N ASN A 488 18.92 -12.67 -13.81
CA ASN A 488 18.74 -13.77 -12.88
C ASN A 488 17.48 -13.52 -12.07
N PHE A 489 16.81 -14.59 -11.64
CA PHE A 489 15.58 -14.49 -10.89
C PHE A 489 15.49 -15.49 -9.76
N ALA A 490 14.79 -15.11 -8.70
CA ALA A 490 14.49 -15.97 -7.58
C ALA A 490 13.03 -15.84 -7.16
N PHE A 491 12.47 -16.92 -6.64
CA PHE A 491 11.11 -16.96 -6.11
C PHE A 491 11.01 -18.00 -4.99
N VAL A 492 9.96 -17.88 -4.18
CA VAL A 492 9.67 -18.82 -3.10
C VAL A 492 8.41 -19.60 -3.44
N THR A 493 8.44 -20.89 -3.17
CA THR A 493 7.27 -21.77 -3.25
C THR A 493 6.99 -22.37 -1.89
N GLU A 494 5.72 -22.56 -1.60
CA GLU A 494 5.24 -23.30 -0.42
C GLU A 494 4.67 -24.65 -0.88
N SER A 495 5.05 -25.72 -0.19
CA SER A 495 4.56 -27.07 -0.45
C SER A 495 4.03 -27.72 0.84
N PRO A 496 2.91 -28.48 0.78
CA PRO A 496 2.37 -29.16 1.94
C PRO A 496 3.32 -30.29 2.39
N LEU A 497 3.61 -30.32 3.69
CA LEU A 497 4.26 -31.46 4.36
C LEU A 497 3.23 -32.51 4.75
N ASP A 498 2.10 -32.05 5.29
CA ASP A 498 0.95 -32.83 5.72
C ASP A 498 -0.32 -31.98 5.60
N SER A 499 -1.43 -32.40 6.22
CA SER A 499 -2.70 -31.68 6.13
C SER A 499 -2.73 -30.33 6.87
N MET A 500 -1.76 -30.06 7.74
CA MET A 500 -1.73 -28.88 8.63
C MET A 500 -0.42 -28.09 8.54
N SER A 501 0.62 -28.63 7.90
CA SER A 501 1.97 -28.06 7.88
C SER A 501 2.50 -27.88 6.46
N TYR A 502 3.26 -26.82 6.25
CA TYR A 502 3.89 -26.48 4.98
C TYR A 502 5.39 -26.26 5.15
N TYR A 503 6.11 -26.21 4.04
CA TYR A 503 7.51 -25.79 4.01
C TYR A 503 7.82 -24.98 2.77
N ASP A 504 8.79 -24.10 2.92
CA ASP A 504 9.19 -23.16 1.90
C ASP A 504 10.48 -23.59 1.22
N ARG A 505 10.58 -23.25 -0.06
CA ARG A 505 11.78 -23.47 -0.87
C ARG A 505 12.03 -22.29 -1.79
N ILE A 506 13.30 -21.91 -1.87
CA ILE A 506 13.77 -20.91 -2.83
C ILE A 506 14.19 -21.61 -4.11
N TYR A 507 13.80 -21.02 -5.23
CA TYR A 507 14.31 -21.38 -6.55
C TYR A 507 15.12 -20.23 -7.10
N LEU A 508 16.32 -20.52 -7.61
CA LEU A 508 17.19 -19.58 -8.31
C LEU A 508 17.28 -20.01 -9.77
N ASN A 509 16.87 -19.13 -10.68
CA ASN A 509 16.83 -19.38 -12.12
C ASN A 509 16.04 -20.65 -12.51
N GLY A 510 15.02 -21.00 -11.71
CA GLY A 510 14.17 -22.18 -11.92
C GLY A 510 14.67 -23.46 -11.24
N GLU A 511 15.87 -23.45 -10.66
CA GLU A 511 16.44 -24.59 -9.94
C GLU A 511 16.31 -24.42 -8.43
N PRO A 512 15.93 -25.48 -7.67
CA PRO A 512 15.80 -25.38 -6.23
C PRO A 512 17.16 -25.14 -5.57
N LEU A 513 17.25 -24.14 -4.68
CA LEU A 513 18.42 -23.97 -3.83
C LEU A 513 18.46 -25.09 -2.77
N PRO A 514 19.64 -25.69 -2.51
CA PRO A 514 19.79 -26.64 -1.43
C PRO A 514 19.59 -25.94 -0.08
N PHE A 515 19.12 -26.67 0.92
CA PHE A 515 19.04 -26.11 2.27
C PHE A 515 20.46 -25.70 2.75
N PRO A 516 20.65 -24.51 3.34
CA PRO A 516 21.97 -24.03 3.73
C PRO A 516 22.70 -24.98 4.69
N GLU A 517 23.87 -25.47 4.30
CA GLU A 517 24.68 -26.38 5.12
C GLU A 517 25.13 -25.74 6.45
N THR A 518 25.22 -24.41 6.48
CA THR A 518 25.64 -23.62 7.65
C THR A 518 24.63 -23.69 8.80
N VAL A 519 23.37 -24.02 8.52
CA VAL A 519 22.34 -24.15 9.56
C VAL A 519 22.45 -25.53 10.17
N THR A 520 22.98 -25.64 11.39
CA THR A 520 23.22 -26.93 12.05
C THR A 520 22.09 -27.37 12.98
N ASN A 521 21.24 -26.44 13.43
CA ASN A 521 20.20 -26.67 14.42
C ASN A 521 18.79 -26.53 13.81
N GLY A 522 17.82 -27.23 14.38
CA GLY A 522 16.42 -27.21 13.94
C GLY A 522 16.12 -28.11 12.74
N ASP A 523 14.90 -27.98 12.23
CA ASP A 523 14.44 -28.70 11.05
C ASP A 523 15.23 -28.24 9.81
N LYS A 524 15.63 -29.20 8.95
CA LYS A 524 16.36 -28.92 7.70
C LYS A 524 15.44 -28.38 6.59
N ARG A 525 14.53 -27.47 6.95
CA ARG A 525 13.49 -26.87 6.10
C ARG A 525 13.16 -25.48 6.65
N PHE A 526 12.74 -24.59 5.77
CA PHE A 526 12.17 -23.32 6.17
C PHE A 526 10.66 -23.47 6.40
N SER A 527 10.16 -22.96 7.52
CA SER A 527 8.71 -22.84 7.77
C SER A 527 8.11 -21.57 7.16
N MET A 528 8.96 -20.57 6.90
CA MET A 528 8.60 -19.35 6.19
C MET A 528 9.88 -18.74 5.58
N ILE A 529 9.79 -18.14 4.41
CA ILE A 529 10.85 -17.31 3.82
C ILE A 529 10.27 -15.94 3.50
N SER A 530 10.96 -14.91 3.98
CA SER A 530 10.53 -13.52 3.82
C SER A 530 11.69 -12.63 3.36
N GLY A 531 11.33 -11.48 2.78
CA GLY A 531 12.29 -10.47 2.36
C GLY A 531 13.21 -10.91 1.22
N LEU A 532 12.83 -11.90 0.40
CA LEU A 532 13.64 -12.33 -0.74
C LEU A 532 13.91 -11.14 -1.69
N MET A 533 15.18 -10.88 -1.99
CA MET A 533 15.58 -9.85 -2.96
C MET A 533 17.00 -10.03 -3.49
N PHE A 534 17.31 -9.33 -4.57
CA PHE A 534 18.68 -9.13 -5.04
C PHE A 534 19.20 -7.75 -4.64
N SER A 535 20.40 -7.74 -4.10
CA SER A 535 21.22 -6.54 -3.87
C SER A 535 21.72 -5.93 -5.20
N GLY A 536 22.28 -4.72 -5.14
CA GLY A 536 22.74 -3.97 -6.31
C GLY A 536 23.89 -4.67 -7.04
N ASN A 537 24.75 -5.35 -6.28
CA ASN A 537 25.81 -6.19 -6.82
C ASN A 537 25.35 -7.61 -7.24
N GLY A 538 24.06 -7.94 -7.07
CA GLY A 538 23.43 -9.17 -7.54
C GLY A 538 23.48 -10.35 -6.56
N LYS A 539 23.87 -10.14 -5.30
CA LYS A 539 23.75 -11.17 -4.25
C LYS A 539 22.29 -11.36 -3.82
N LEU A 540 21.91 -12.61 -3.57
CA LEU A 540 20.56 -12.97 -3.12
C LEU A 540 20.47 -12.86 -1.59
N PHE A 541 19.51 -12.09 -1.09
CA PHE A 541 19.21 -11.94 0.33
C PHE A 541 17.84 -12.53 0.65
N TYR A 542 17.70 -13.13 1.83
CA TYR A 542 16.41 -13.52 2.42
C TYR A 542 16.53 -13.76 3.93
N ILE A 543 15.39 -13.74 4.62
CA ILE A 543 15.24 -14.19 6.00
C ILE A 543 14.47 -15.50 6.01
N GLY A 544 15.07 -16.53 6.61
CA GLY A 544 14.46 -17.86 6.73
C GLY A 544 14.04 -18.15 8.17
N ASP A 545 12.80 -18.58 8.34
CA ASP A 545 12.27 -19.10 9.60
C ASP A 545 12.57 -20.60 9.69
N ILE A 546 13.31 -20.98 10.72
CA ILE A 546 13.72 -22.36 11.01
C ILE A 546 13.02 -22.81 12.29
N LYS A 547 12.22 -23.86 12.18
CA LYS A 547 11.57 -24.47 13.33
C LYS A 547 12.59 -25.17 14.21
N THR A 548 12.68 -24.78 15.48
CA THR A 548 13.61 -25.37 16.45
C THR A 548 12.90 -26.29 17.45
N GLU A 549 11.64 -26.00 17.78
CA GLU A 549 10.79 -26.77 18.68
C GLU A 549 9.31 -26.71 18.20
N PRO A 550 8.39 -27.54 18.73
CA PRO A 550 6.96 -27.34 18.51
C PRO A 550 6.56 -25.92 18.89
N TYR A 551 5.97 -25.17 17.95
CA TYR A 551 5.56 -23.77 18.10
C TYR A 551 6.68 -22.73 18.30
N LYS A 552 7.95 -23.10 18.10
CA LYS A 552 9.08 -22.17 18.17
C LYS A 552 9.85 -22.11 16.85
N THR A 553 9.94 -20.91 16.29
CA THR A 553 10.76 -20.61 15.12
C THR A 553 11.89 -19.68 15.52
N SER A 554 13.01 -19.82 14.82
CA SER A 554 14.13 -18.88 14.86
C SER A 554 14.28 -18.27 13.47
N LYS A 555 14.66 -17.00 13.41
CA LYS A 555 14.89 -16.29 12.15
C LYS A 555 16.37 -16.12 11.93
N GLU A 556 16.84 -16.52 10.75
CA GLU A 556 18.22 -16.32 10.32
C GLU A 556 18.28 -15.53 9.03
N VAL A 557 19.32 -14.72 8.89
CA VAL A 557 19.60 -13.96 7.68
C VAL A 557 20.56 -14.73 6.80
N PHE A 558 20.24 -14.80 5.51
CA PHE A 558 21.02 -15.49 4.51
C PHE A 558 21.42 -14.55 3.37
N ILE A 559 22.67 -14.68 2.93
CA ILE A 559 23.14 -14.11 1.67
C ILE A 559 23.78 -15.20 0.82
N ASP A 560 23.38 -15.28 -0.44
CA ASP A 560 23.80 -16.32 -1.40
C ASP A 560 23.69 -17.73 -0.81
N ASN A 561 22.57 -17.98 -0.13
CA ASN A 561 22.25 -19.26 0.51
C ASN A 561 23.22 -19.68 1.63
N ARG A 562 23.90 -18.70 2.26
CA ARG A 562 24.77 -18.90 3.43
C ARG A 562 24.24 -18.10 4.61
N SER A 563 24.11 -18.76 5.76
CA SER A 563 23.72 -18.07 6.99
C SER A 563 24.80 -17.07 7.38
N THR A 564 24.37 -15.91 7.86
CA THR A 564 25.24 -14.91 8.49
C THR A 564 25.64 -15.30 9.92
N GLY A 565 25.08 -16.37 10.47
CA GLY A 565 25.33 -16.87 11.82
C GLY A 565 24.53 -16.14 12.92
N ASN A 566 23.81 -15.08 12.58
CA ASN A 566 22.99 -14.34 13.54
C ASN A 566 21.57 -14.93 13.57
N VAL A 567 21.17 -15.37 14.77
CA VAL A 567 19.86 -15.96 15.05
C VAL A 567 19.03 -14.96 15.85
N TYR A 568 17.78 -14.79 15.46
CA TYR A 568 16.81 -13.87 16.05
C TYR A 568 15.50 -14.58 16.40
N GLU A 569 14.77 -14.05 17.38
CA GLU A 569 13.40 -14.49 17.70
C GLU A 569 12.39 -13.84 16.76
N SER A 570 12.65 -12.59 16.37
CA SER A 570 11.86 -11.84 15.41
C SER A 570 12.76 -10.95 14.55
N ALA A 571 12.30 -10.66 13.33
CA ALA A 571 12.96 -9.78 12.39
C ALA A 571 11.86 -9.18 11.49
N GLY A 572 11.93 -7.88 11.24
CA GLY A 572 10.93 -7.15 10.49
C GLY A 572 11.42 -5.78 10.03
N GLU A 573 10.57 -5.08 9.28
CA GLU A 573 10.83 -3.73 8.76
C GLU A 573 12.08 -3.63 7.87
N ILE A 574 12.17 -4.54 6.90
CA ILE A 574 13.28 -4.56 5.94
C ILE A 574 13.20 -3.32 5.03
N SER A 575 14.27 -2.54 5.03
CA SER A 575 14.49 -1.41 4.14
C SER A 575 15.79 -1.62 3.35
N TYR A 576 15.75 -1.36 2.05
CA TYR A 576 16.91 -1.48 1.17
C TYR A 576 17.19 -0.16 0.47
N ASP A 577 18.42 0.31 0.63
CA ASP A 577 18.96 1.48 -0.06
C ASP A 577 19.83 1.02 -1.24
N PRO A 578 19.33 1.14 -2.49
CA PRO A 578 20.08 0.74 -3.67
C PRO A 578 21.28 1.66 -3.96
N SER A 579 21.35 2.86 -3.39
CA SER A 579 22.46 3.79 -3.63
C SER A 579 23.71 3.42 -2.84
N ASP A 580 23.51 2.89 -1.64
CA ASP A 580 24.56 2.43 -0.73
C ASP A 580 24.80 0.91 -0.80
N ASP A 581 23.98 0.18 -1.56
CA ASP A 581 23.87 -1.28 -1.56
C ASP A 581 23.77 -1.84 -0.13
N LYS A 582 22.82 -1.30 0.63
CA LYS A 582 22.69 -1.46 2.08
C LYS A 582 21.27 -1.83 2.45
N LEU A 583 21.13 -2.86 3.27
CA LEU A 583 19.85 -3.30 3.84
C LEU A 583 19.85 -3.10 5.35
N THR A 584 18.75 -2.57 5.89
CA THR A 584 18.53 -2.39 7.33
C THR A 584 17.23 -3.03 7.77
N PHE A 585 17.20 -3.64 8.95
CA PHE A 585 15.99 -4.18 9.56
C PHE A 585 16.09 -4.20 11.09
N TYR A 586 14.96 -4.29 11.77
CA TYR A 586 14.93 -4.49 13.22
C TYR A 586 14.82 -5.98 13.53
N ALA A 587 15.57 -6.42 14.55
CA ALA A 587 15.48 -7.79 15.03
C ALA A 587 15.54 -7.86 16.55
N SER A 588 14.98 -8.92 17.11
CA SER A 588 15.05 -9.20 18.54
C SER A 588 15.80 -10.48 18.87
N ARG A 589 16.49 -10.44 20.01
CA ARG A 589 17.06 -11.62 20.68
C ARG A 589 16.78 -11.46 22.16
N GLU A 590 15.91 -12.31 22.70
CA GLU A 590 15.44 -12.24 24.08
C GLU A 590 14.87 -10.83 24.39
N LYS A 591 15.44 -10.15 25.39
CA LYS A 591 15.03 -8.82 25.82
C LYS A 591 15.63 -7.68 24.99
N LYS A 592 16.42 -7.97 23.95
CA LYS A 592 17.18 -6.95 23.22
C LYS A 592 16.63 -6.73 21.83
N LEU A 593 16.61 -5.48 21.39
CA LEU A 593 16.38 -5.10 20.00
C LEU A 593 17.68 -4.59 19.37
N PHE A 594 17.86 -4.93 18.10
CA PHE A 594 19.00 -4.56 17.29
C PHE A 594 18.53 -3.87 16.00
N LEU A 595 19.22 -2.80 15.63
CA LEU A 595 19.24 -2.32 14.25
C LEU A 595 20.32 -3.11 13.54
N VAL A 596 19.92 -3.96 12.60
CA VAL A 596 20.85 -4.79 11.84
C VAL A 596 21.08 -4.14 10.50
N THR A 597 22.34 -3.92 10.15
CA THR A 597 22.75 -3.41 8.84
C THR A 597 23.55 -4.45 8.09
N VAL A 598 23.13 -4.76 6.87
CA VAL A 598 23.80 -5.62 5.91
C VAL A 598 24.33 -4.76 4.78
N LYS A 599 25.65 -4.71 4.61
CA LYS A 599 26.30 -4.08 3.46
C LYS A 599 26.82 -5.15 2.51
N PHE A 600 26.39 -5.10 1.26
CA PHE A 600 26.63 -6.15 0.27
C PHE A 600 27.99 -6.09 -0.41
#